data_AF-A0A2N5CYV9-F1
#
_entry.id   AF-A0A2N5CYV9-F1
#
_cell.length_a   1.000
_cell.length_b   1.000
_cell.length_c   1.000
_cell.angle_alpha   90.00
_cell.angle_beta   90.00
_cell.angle_gamma   90.00
#
_symmetry.space_group_name_H-M   'P 1'
#
loop_
_entity.id
_entity.type
_entity.pdbx_description
1 polymer ?
#
loop_
_entity_poly.entity_id
_entity_poly.type
_entity_poly.pdbx_seq_one_letter_code
_entity_poly.pdbx_strand_id
1 'polypeptide(L)' 'MAGDYHRGEMDIHEQAATYDAFGKMTKWGSLAIAVLITFFTLLFCTPAGFIASAGVAVVMTVLGVVFLREKAAPAH' A
#
# COMPACT_ATOMS: atom_id res chain seq x y z
N MET A 1 -28.92 -16.13 -28.13
CA MET A 1 -29.05 -16.98 -26.94
C MET A 1 -28.22 -16.36 -25.84
N ALA A 2 -28.84 -15.65 -24.89
CA ALA A 2 -28.19 -15.45 -23.60
C ALA A 2 -28.16 -16.84 -22.97
N GLY A 3 -26.96 -17.38 -22.72
CA GLY A 3 -26.85 -18.67 -22.05
C GLY A 3 -27.53 -18.59 -20.70
N ASP A 4 -28.28 -19.62 -20.32
CA ASP A 4 -28.87 -19.71 -18.98
C ASP A 4 -27.77 -19.47 -17.95
N TYR A 5 -27.89 -18.39 -17.20
CA TYR A 5 -26.93 -18.05 -16.15
C TYR A 5 -26.95 -19.16 -15.10
N HIS A 6 -25.80 -19.83 -14.92
CA HIS A 6 -25.62 -20.79 -13.84
C HIS A 6 -24.99 -20.05 -12.66
N ARG A 7 -25.74 -19.95 -11.56
CA ARG A 7 -25.28 -19.27 -10.36
C ARG A 7 -23.96 -19.85 -9.88
N GLY A 8 -22.93 -19.02 -9.80
CA GLY A 8 -21.60 -19.40 -9.32
C GLY A 8 -20.61 -19.79 -10.41
N GLU A 9 -21.05 -19.99 -11.66
CA GLU A 9 -20.19 -20.34 -12.81
C GLU A 9 -19.76 -19.10 -13.61
N MET A 10 -20.00 -17.90 -13.09
CA MET A 10 -19.54 -16.68 -13.72
C MET A 10 -18.03 -16.57 -13.55
N ASP A 11 -17.31 -16.34 -14.65
CA ASP A 11 -15.88 -16.03 -14.59
C ASP A 11 -15.64 -14.76 -13.76
N ILE A 12 -14.77 -14.90 -12.74
CA ILE A 12 -14.42 -13.82 -11.81
C ILE A 12 -13.00 -13.28 -12.00
N HIS A 13 -12.32 -13.64 -13.09
CA HIS A 13 -10.91 -13.30 -13.30
C HIS A 13 -10.64 -11.79 -13.17
N GLU A 14 -11.48 -10.96 -13.80
CA GLU A 14 -11.32 -9.49 -13.78
C GLU A 14 -11.58 -8.89 -12.39
N GLN A 15 -12.57 -9.43 -11.68
CA GLN A 15 -12.94 -9.00 -10.33
C GLN A 15 -11.82 -9.35 -9.34
N ALA A 16 -11.23 -10.55 -9.47
CA ALA A 16 -10.11 -10.98 -8.65
C ALA A 16 -8.87 -10.11 -8.91
N ALA A 17 -8.55 -9.83 -10.17
CA ALA A 17 -7.44 -8.94 -10.54
C ALA A 17 -7.64 -7.52 -10.02
N THR A 18 -8.86 -6.98 -10.12
CA THR A 18 -9.21 -5.65 -9.59
C THR A 18 -9.05 -5.60 -8.07
N TYR A 19 -9.49 -6.65 -7.37
CA TYR A 19 -9.37 -6.72 -5.91
C TYR A 19 -7.90 -6.78 -5.46
N ASP A 20 -7.07 -7.57 -6.14
CA ASP A 20 -5.63 -7.62 -5.88
C ASP A 20 -4.96 -6.25 -6.13
N ALA A 21 -5.31 -5.58 -7.23
CA ALA A 21 -4.82 -4.24 -7.54
C ALA A 21 -5.21 -3.21 -6.46
N PHE A 22 -6.46 -3.24 -5.99
CA PHE A 22 -6.93 -2.39 -4.89
C PHE A 22 -6.17 -2.67 -3.59
N GLY A 23 -5.95 -3.94 -3.25
CA GLY A 23 -5.16 -4.34 -2.09
C GLY A 23 -3.73 -3.78 -2.15
N LYS A 24 -3.07 -3.89 -3.31
CA LYS A 24 -1.74 -3.31 -3.52
C LYS A 24 -1.76 -1.78 -3.42
N MET A 25 -2.74 -1.12 -4.04
CA MET A 25 -2.87 0.33 -4.01
C MET A 25 -3.05 0.86 -2.59
N THR A 26 -3.95 0.28 -1.81
CA THR A 26 -4.21 0.70 -0.42
C THR A 26 -3.02 0.43 0.49
N LYS A 27 -2.36 -0.73 0.32
CA LYS A 27 -1.15 -1.10 1.06
C LYS A 27 0.00 -0.11 0.86
N TRP A 28 0.34 0.20 -0.38
CA TRP A 28 1.43 1.13 -0.68
C TRP A 28 1.03 2.60 -0.52
N GLY A 29 -0.22 2.93 -0.85
CA GLY A 29 -0.78 4.27 -0.70
C GLY A 29 -0.86 4.74 0.75
N SER A 30 -1.25 3.86 1.68
CA SER A 30 -1.25 4.17 3.11
C SER A 30 0.14 4.48 3.65
N LEU A 31 1.18 3.75 3.22
CA LEU A 31 2.57 4.07 3.55
C LEU A 31 2.96 5.46 3.02
N ALA A 32 2.65 5.76 1.75
CA ALA A 32 2.97 7.04 1.15
C ALA A 32 2.32 8.20 1.92
N ILE A 33 1.04 8.07 2.28
CA ILE A 33 0.31 9.06 3.08
C ILE A 33 0.97 9.23 4.45
N ALA A 34 1.28 8.14 5.14
CA ALA A 34 1.88 8.19 6.48
C ALA A 34 3.26 8.88 6.48
N VAL A 35 4.10 8.61 5.48
CA VAL A 35 5.41 9.26 5.29
C VAL A 35 5.24 10.75 5.01
N LEU A 36 4.35 11.13 4.09
CA LEU A 36 4.13 12.53 3.72
C LEU A 36 3.58 13.36 4.89
N ILE A 37 2.59 12.82 5.61
CA ILE A 37 2.05 13.49 6.80
C ILE A 37 3.16 13.69 7.82
N THR A 38 3.92 12.63 8.14
CA THR A 38 5.02 12.72 9.11
C THR A 38 6.07 13.75 8.69
N PHE A 39 6.49 13.74 7.42
CA PHE A 39 7.45 14.70 6.88
C PHE A 39 6.98 16.14 7.03
N PHE A 40 5.77 16.45 6.58
CA PHE A 40 5.25 17.81 6.63
C PHE A 40 4.93 18.27 8.06
N THR A 41 4.49 17.37 8.94
CA THR A 41 4.32 17.67 10.36
C THR A 41 5.66 18.03 11.01
N LEU A 42 6.73 17.26 10.77
CA LEU A 42 8.04 17.59 11.32
C LEU A 42 8.60 18.88 10.71
N LEU A 43 8.41 19.08 9.40
CA LEU A 43 8.96 20.24 8.69
C LEU A 43 8.30 21.56 9.12
N PHE A 44 6.97 21.58 9.26
CA PHE A 44 6.22 22.82 9.46
C PHE A 44 5.67 23.00 10.87
N CYS A 45 5.50 21.92 11.64
CA CYS A 45 4.90 21.97 12.97
C CYS A 45 5.91 21.77 14.11
N THR A 46 7.21 21.62 13.80
CA THR A 46 8.28 21.44 14.80
C THR A 46 9.56 22.19 14.40
N PRO A 47 10.50 22.46 15.32
CA PRO A 47 11.80 23.06 15.00
C PRO A 47 12.82 22.07 14.40
N ALA A 48 12.41 20.87 13.98
CA ALA A 48 13.32 19.84 13.45
C ALA A 48 14.05 20.29 12.16
N GLY A 49 13.43 21.16 11.36
CA GLY A 49 13.97 21.64 10.09
C GLY A 49 13.97 20.57 8.99
N PHE A 50 14.42 20.95 7.79
CA PHE A 50 14.28 20.11 6.59
C PHE A 50 15.07 18.80 6.66
N ILE A 51 16.34 18.86 7.06
CA ILE A 51 17.23 17.69 7.04
C ILE A 51 16.76 16.61 8.01
N ALA A 52 16.40 16.97 9.25
CA ALA A 52 15.90 16.00 10.22
C ALA A 52 14.56 15.40 9.78
N SER A 53 13.64 16.24 9.27
CA SER A 53 12.34 15.79 8.77
C SER A 53 12.49 14.81 7.60
N ALA A 54 13.36 15.14 6.64
CA ALA A 54 13.68 14.27 5.51
C ALA A 54 14.31 12.95 5.97
N GLY A 55 15.23 13.01 6.95
CA GLY A 55 15.84 11.82 7.53
C GLY A 55 14.82 10.86 8.13
N VAL A 56 13.87 11.37 8.93
CA VAL A 56 12.78 10.55 9.49
C VAL A 56 11.89 9.96 8.40
N ALA A 57 11.52 10.76 7.39
CA ALA A 57 10.71 10.30 6.26
C ALA A 57 11.38 9.17 5.48
N VAL A 58 12.69 9.28 5.23
CA VAL A 58 13.48 8.24 4.56
C VAL A 58 13.52 6.96 5.40
N VAL A 59 13.82 7.06 6.70
CA VAL A 59 13.86 5.90 7.59
C VAL A 59 12.51 5.20 7.64
N MET A 60 11.41 5.95 7.79
CA MET A 60 10.06 5.41 7.80
C MET A 60 9.70 4.74 6.47
N THR A 61 10.11 5.32 5.34
CA THR A 61 9.91 4.74 4.01
C THR A 61 10.64 3.40 3.90
N VAL A 62 11.92 3.35 4.25
CA VAL A 62 12.74 2.13 4.18
C VAL A 62 12.15 1.03 5.06
N LEU A 63 11.84 1.35 6.32
CA LEU A 63 11.23 0.39 7.24
C LEU A 63 9.86 -0.07 6.74
N GLY A 64 9.02 0.86 6.27
CA GLY A 64 7.71 0.55 5.69
C GLY A 64 7.81 -0.42 4.51
N VAL A 65 8.73 -0.18 3.57
CA VAL A 65 8.97 -1.09 2.43
C VAL A 65 9.44 -2.47 2.89
N VAL A 66 10.38 -2.53 3.84
CA VAL A 66 10.90 -3.80 4.37
C VAL A 66 9.83 -4.60 5.11
N PHE A 67 8.92 -3.94 5.83
CA PHE A 67 7.84 -4.63 6.55
C PHE A 67 6.65 -4.98 5.67
N LEU A 68 6.34 -4.16 4.67
CA LEU A 68 5.18 -4.36 3.80
C LEU A 68 5.47 -5.25 2.59
N ARG A 69 6.72 -5.42 2.15
CA ARG A 69 7.02 -6.34 1.04
C ARG A 69 6.43 -7.72 1.30
N GLU A 70 5.87 -8.33 0.24
CA GLU A 70 5.39 -9.69 0.32
C GLU A 70 6.55 -10.63 0.66
N LYS A 71 6.25 -11.57 1.56
CA LYS A 71 7.15 -12.68 1.89
C LYS A 71 6.71 -13.87 1.05
N ALA A 72 7.66 -14.73 0.66
CA ALA A 72 7.32 -15.98 0.00
C ALA A 72 6.31 -16.75 0.87
N ALA A 73 5.28 -17.29 0.24
CA ALA A 73 4.31 -18.12 0.94
C ALA A 73 5.07 -19.28 1.62
N PRO A 74 4.82 -19.55 2.92
CA PRO A 74 5.41 -20.70 3.57
C PRO A 74 4.98 -21.96 2.80
N ALA A 75 5.95 -22.80 2.46
CA ALA A 75 5.70 -24.06 1.78
C ALA A 75 5.10 -25.07 2.77
N HIS A 76 3.80 -24.94 3.02
CA HIS A 76 3.01 -25.89 3.81
C HIS A 76 1.68 -26.15 3.11
#